data_AF-A0A1I3QM03-F1
#
_entry.id   AF-A0A1I3QM03-F1
#
_cell.length_a   1.000
_cell.length_b   1.000
_cell.length_c   1.000
_cell.angle_alpha   90.00
_cell.angle_beta   90.00
_cell.angle_gamma   90.00
#
_symmetry.space_group_name_H-M   'P 1'
#
loop_
_entity.id
_entity.type
_entity.pdbx_description
1 polymer ?
#
loop_
_entity_poly.entity_id
_entity_poly.type
_entity_poly.pdbx_seq_one_letter_code
_entity_poly.pdbx_strand_id
1 'polypeptide(L)' 'YSPWERGINENTNGLIRDYFPKGTDFNKVSELEINLVENRLNNRPRKTRGYKTPNELFKGVPTHLLRSLRCCA' A
#
# COMPACT_ATOMS: atom_id res chain seq x y z
N TYR A 1 5.12 -23.76 -8.82
CA TYR A 1 5.48 -22.58 -8.03
C TYR A 1 6.93 -22.27 -8.31
N SER A 2 7.21 -21.12 -8.90
CA SER A 2 8.54 -20.85 -9.40
C SER A 2 9.13 -19.56 -8.82
N PRO A 3 10.45 -19.51 -8.50
CA PRO A 3 11.06 -18.35 -7.86
C PRO A 3 10.84 -17.02 -8.61
N TRP A 4 10.75 -17.03 -9.93
CA TRP A 4 10.57 -15.83 -10.76
C TRP A 4 9.17 -15.20 -10.68
N GLU A 5 8.18 -15.92 -10.14
CA GLU A 5 6.82 -15.39 -9.96
C GLU A 5 6.71 -14.45 -8.73
N ARG A 6 7.76 -14.38 -7.89
CA ARG A 6 7.75 -13.68 -6.60
C ARG A 6 8.18 -12.22 -6.60
N GLY A 7 8.76 -11.70 -7.68
CA GLY A 7 9.39 -10.37 -7.67
C GLY A 7 8.46 -9.24 -7.18
N ILE A 8 7.17 -9.31 -7.50
CA ILE A 8 6.17 -8.32 -7.05
C ILE A 8 5.88 -8.45 -5.55
N ASN A 9 5.76 -9.67 -5.03
CA ASN A 9 5.54 -9.91 -3.61
C ASN A 9 6.76 -9.47 -2.79
N GLU A 10 7.97 -9.73 -3.28
CA GLU A 10 9.21 -9.32 -2.62
C GLU A 10 9.34 -7.80 -2.55
N ASN A 11 9.01 -7.10 -3.65
CA ASN A 11 8.94 -5.64 -3.65
C ASN A 11 7.93 -5.12 -2.62
N THR A 12 6.72 -5.70 -2.61
CA THR A 12 5.65 -5.28 -1.69
C THR A 12 6.04 -5.52 -0.23
N ASN A 13 6.64 -6.66 0.08
CA ASN A 13 7.14 -7.01 1.41
C ASN A 13 8.25 -6.06 1.88
N GLY A 14 9.12 -5.59 0.98
CA GLY A 14 10.13 -4.58 1.31
C GLY A 14 9.50 -3.30 1.85
N LEU A 15 8.41 -2.85 1.22
CA LEU A 15 7.72 -1.62 1.60
C LEU A 15 6.93 -1.75 2.90
N ILE A 16 6.38 -2.94 3.15
CA ILE A 16 5.74 -3.23 4.45
C ILE A 16 6.81 -3.15 5.54
N ARG A 17 8.04 -3.63 5.28
CA ARG A 17 9.15 -3.59 6.24
C ARG A 17 9.68 -2.18 6.52
N ASP A 18 9.45 -1.21 5.64
CA ASP A 18 9.70 0.20 5.93
C ASP A 18 8.83 0.72 7.09
N TYR A 19 7.65 0.11 7.32
CA TYR A 19 6.73 0.46 8.42
C TYR A 19 6.78 -0.52 9.59
N PHE A 20 6.89 -1.81 9.29
CA PHE A 20 6.90 -2.89 10.27
C PHE A 20 8.17 -3.72 10.09
N PRO A 21 9.27 -3.34 10.77
CA PRO A 21 10.53 -4.06 10.71
C PRO A 21 10.36 -5.55 11.01
N LYS A 22 11.28 -6.37 10.53
CA LYS A 22 11.24 -7.82 10.77
C LYS A 22 11.21 -8.10 12.28
N GLY A 23 10.28 -8.92 12.74
CA GLY A 23 10.09 -9.22 14.16
C GLY A 23 9.07 -8.31 14.86
N THR A 24 8.41 -7.41 14.14
CA THR A 24 7.25 -6.67 14.66
C THR A 24 6.16 -7.64 15.10
N ASP A 25 5.71 -7.51 16.34
CA ASP A 25 4.58 -8.25 16.89
C ASP A 25 3.28 -7.52 16.54
N PHE A 26 2.57 -8.04 15.54
CA PHE A 26 1.32 -7.44 15.05
C PHE A 26 0.18 -7.46 16.08
N ASN A 27 0.27 -8.25 17.15
CA ASN A 27 -0.72 -8.19 18.24
C ASN A 27 -0.60 -6.90 19.06
N LYS A 28 0.54 -6.22 18.99
CA LYS A 28 0.80 -4.95 19.67
C LYS A 28 0.62 -3.74 18.77
N VAL A 29 0.44 -3.96 17.46
CA VAL A 29 0.18 -2.89 16.49
C VAL A 29 -1.31 -2.58 16.53
N SER A 30 -1.65 -1.31 16.63
CA SER A 30 -3.04 -0.90 16.62
C SER A 30 -3.67 -1.13 15.25
N GLU A 31 -4.96 -1.47 15.21
CA GLU A 31 -5.70 -1.59 13.96
C GLU A 31 -5.71 -0.25 13.17
N LEU A 32 -5.65 0.87 13.88
CA LEU A 32 -5.51 2.20 13.27
C LEU A 32 -4.19 2.38 12.53
N GLU A 33 -3.07 1.92 13.10
CA GLU A 33 -1.76 1.96 12.42
C GLU A 33 -1.74 1.06 11.19
N ILE A 34 -2.30 -0.15 11.29
CA ILE A 34 -2.42 -1.08 10.16
C ILE A 34 -3.20 -0.39 9.03
N ASN A 35 -4.40 0.13 9.33
CA ASN A 35 -5.23 0.84 8.36
C ASN A 35 -4.53 2.05 7.74
N LEU A 36 -3.75 2.78 8.52
CA LEU A 36 -3.00 3.94 8.06
C LEU A 36 -1.89 3.53 7.09
N VAL A 37 -1.12 2.48 7.42
CA VAL A 37 -0.06 1.95 6.55
C VAL A 37 -0.65 1.36 5.26
N GLU A 38 -1.73 0.59 5.35
CA GLU A 38 -2.44 0.06 4.19
C GLU A 38 -2.92 1.17 3.26
N ASN A 39 -3.56 2.21 3.82
CA ASN A 39 -3.98 3.36 3.04
C ASN A 39 -2.80 4.07 2.37
N ARG A 40 -1.66 4.23 3.07
CA ARG A 40 -0.46 4.80 2.46
C ARG A 40 0.06 3.95 1.30
N LEU A 41 0.16 2.64 1.49
CA LEU A 41 0.67 1.72 0.45
C LEU A 41 -0.25 1.65 -0.78
N ASN A 42 -1.56 1.61 -0.56
CA ASN A 42 -2.57 1.52 -1.63
C ASN A 42 -2.78 2.83 -2.39
N ASN A 43 -2.45 3.97 -1.77
CA ASN A 43 -2.47 5.28 -2.42
C ASN A 43 -1.07 5.78 -2.83
N ARG A 44 -0.03 4.94 -2.72
CA ARG A 44 1.32 5.31 -3.14
C ARG A 44 1.47 5.18 -4.66
N PRO A 45 1.81 6.26 -5.39
CA PRO A 45 2.05 6.18 -6.83
C PRO A 45 3.28 5.31 -7.13
N ARG A 46 3.17 4.42 -8.14
CA ARG A 46 4.22 3.47 -8.49
C ARG A 46 4.81 3.79 -9.86
N LYS A 47 6.12 4.10 -9.91
CA LYS A 47 6.82 4.38 -11.19
C LYS A 47 6.63 3.25 -12.21
N THR A 48 6.74 2.00 -11.78
CA THR A 48 6.55 0.79 -12.62
C THR A 48 5.16 0.69 -13.25
N ARG A 49 4.17 1.45 -12.76
CA ARG A 49 2.78 1.47 -13.25
C ARG A 49 2.39 2.83 -13.83
N GLY A 50 3.37 3.59 -14.35
CA GLY A 50 3.12 4.91 -14.91
C GLY A 50 2.66 5.92 -13.85
N TYR A 51 3.20 5.81 -12.64
CA TYR A 51 2.84 6.63 -11.47
C TYR A 51 1.39 6.49 -10.98
N LYS A 52 0.64 5.50 -11.49
CA LYS A 52 -0.66 5.15 -10.93
C LYS A 52 -0.51 4.47 -9.58
N THR A 53 -1.48 4.67 -8.69
CA THR A 53 -1.55 3.99 -7.40
C THR A 53 -2.23 2.62 -7.54
N PRO A 54 -1.96 1.67 -6.63
CA PRO A 54 -2.68 0.40 -6.60
C PRO A 54 -4.21 0.57 -6.59
N ASN A 55 -4.74 1.52 -5.83
CA ASN A 55 -6.18 1.81 -5.78
C ASN A 55 -6.74 2.24 -7.14
N GLU A 56 -6.00 3.04 -7.92
CA GLU A 56 -6.46 3.48 -9.24
C GLU A 56 -6.51 2.34 -10.24
N LEU A 57 -5.53 1.44 -10.18
CA LEU A 57 -5.46 0.29 -11.05
C LEU A 57 -6.56 -0.73 -10.71
N PHE A 58 -6.83 -0.94 -9.42
CA PHE A 58 -7.79 -1.94 -8.97
C PHE A 58 -9.24 -1.45 -9.06
N LYS A 59 -9.49 -0.21 -8.62
CA LYS A 59 -10.86 0.35 -8.57
C LYS A 59 -11.26 1.04 -9.88
N GLY A 60 -10.33 1.29 -10.80
CA GLY A 60 -10.58 2.01 -12.04
C GLY A 60 -10.92 3.51 -11.85
N VAL A 61 -10.82 4.03 -10.62
CA VAL A 61 -11.15 5.42 -10.27
C VAL A 61 -9.87 6.16 -9.89
N PRO A 62 -9.58 7.33 -10.49
CA PRO A 62 -8.37 8.06 -10.17
C PRO A 62 -8.40 8.61 -8.73
N THR A 63 -7.25 8.57 -8.05
CA THR A 63 -7.11 8.88 -6.61
C THR A 63 -7.55 10.28 -6.23
N HIS A 64 -7.45 11.23 -7.16
CA HIS A 64 -7.93 12.60 -6.95
C HIS A 64 -9.45 12.65 -6.70
N LEU A 65 -10.23 11.71 -7.25
CA LEU A 65 -11.67 11.59 -6.96
C LEU A 65 -11.94 10.89 -5.62
N LEU A 66 -11.02 10.04 -5.13
CA LEU A 66 -11.13 9.38 -3.82
C LEU A 66 -10.72 10.30 -2.66
N ARG A 67 -9.92 11.34 -2.91
CA ARG A 67 -9.50 12.35 -1.92
C ARG A 67 -10.56 13.42 -1.66
N SER A 68 -11.48 13.65 -2.60
CA SER A 68 -12.58 14.64 -2.49
C SER A 68 -13.50 14.40 -1.27
N LEU A 69 -13.59 13.15 -0.79
CA LEU A 69 -14.45 12.79 0.35
C LEU A 69 -13.78 12.89 1.72
N ARG A 70 -12.54 13.39 1.83
CA ARG A 70 -11.82 13.49 3.12
C ARG A 70 -11.04 14.78 3.35
N CYS A 71 -11.15 15.76 2.46
CA CYS A 71 -10.60 17.11 2.68
C CYS A 71 -11.74 18.13 2.84
N CYS A 72 -12.59 17.93 3.85
CA CYS A 72 -13.48 18.94 4.42
C CYS A 72 -13.85 18.50 5.85
N ALA A 73 -13.03 18.93 6.81
CA ALA A 73 -13.33 19.29 8.21
C ALA A 73 -12.01 19.30 8.99
#